data_AF-A0A832DF34-F1
#
_entry.id   AF-A0A832DF34-F1
#
_cell.length_a   1.000
_cell.length_b   1.000
_cell.length_c   1.000
_cell.angle_alpha   90.00
_cell.angle_beta   90.00
_cell.angle_gamma   90.00
#
_symmetry.space_group_name_H-M   'P 1'
#
loop_
_entity.id
_entity.type
_entity.pdbx_description
1 polymer ?
#
loop_
_entity_poly.entity_id
_entity_poly.type
_entity_poly.pdbx_seq_one_letter_code
_entity_poly.pdbx_strand_id
1 'polypeptide(L)'
;MAKNDTQKLFMELTNDINILMEFLRAKFPVFHNSNFFFRDLQFGIKSFFEKKEINLSYSESEELARLVADYLQKEGIFIPTSKQSWRVNYPEFETAKPGDPFSYSYQS
;
A
#
# COMPACT_ATOMS: atom_id res chain seq x y z
N MET A 1 10.58 -24.33 10.50
CA MET A 1 10.75 -22.88 10.27
C MET A 1 10.45 -22.18 11.57
N ALA A 2 11.30 -21.26 12.03
CA ALA A 2 10.99 -20.45 13.20
C ALA A 2 9.79 -19.56 12.86
N LYS A 3 8.77 -19.55 13.72
CA LYS A 3 7.59 -18.71 13.53
C LYS A 3 8.01 -17.27 13.81
N ASN A 4 7.84 -16.38 12.85
CA ASN A 4 8.14 -14.98 13.08
C ASN A 4 7.12 -14.40 14.07
N ASP A 5 7.56 -13.42 14.87
CA ASP A 5 6.64 -12.68 15.73
C ASP A 5 5.80 -11.72 14.89
N THR A 6 4.56 -12.13 14.57
CA THR A 6 3.61 -11.34 13.78
C THR A 6 3.41 -9.94 14.35
N GLN A 7 3.40 -9.78 15.69
CA GLN A 7 3.18 -8.47 16.31
C GLN A 7 4.36 -7.54 16.06
N LYS A 8 5.59 -8.06 16.18
CA LYS A 8 6.80 -7.29 15.89
C LYS A 8 6.83 -6.84 14.42
N LEU A 9 6.53 -7.74 13.49
CA LEU A 9 6.50 -7.42 12.06
C LEU A 9 5.41 -6.41 11.71
N PHE A 10 4.24 -6.50 12.35
CA PHE A 10 3.18 -5.52 12.19
C PHE A 10 3.58 -4.13 12.70
N MET A 11 4.24 -4.05 13.86
CA MET A 11 4.77 -2.78 14.37
C MET A 11 5.81 -2.18 13.42
N GLU A 12 6.66 -3.01 12.82
CA GLU A 12 7.64 -2.55 11.84
C GLU A 12 6.97 -1.94 10.58
N LEU A 13 5.94 -2.61 10.04
CA LEU A 13 5.20 -2.09 8.88
C LEU A 13 4.46 -0.79 9.18
N THR A 14 3.89 -0.65 10.39
CA THR A 14 3.09 0.52 10.76
C THR A 14 3.96 1.73 11.13
N ASN A 15 5.12 1.51 11.74
CA ASN A 15 6.11 2.57 11.97
C ASN A 15 6.66 3.12 10.64
N ASP A 16 6.84 2.23 9.66
CA ASP A 16 7.37 2.56 8.33
C ASP A 16 6.26 2.67 7.27
N ILE A 17 5.04 3.07 7.65
CA ILE A 17 3.86 2.95 6.76
C ILE A 17 4.04 3.71 5.45
N ASN A 18 4.67 4.88 5.48
CA ASN A 18 4.95 5.68 4.27
C ASN A 18 5.92 4.94 3.34
N ILE A 19 6.94 4.28 3.88
CA ILE A 19 7.90 3.49 3.10
C ILE A 19 7.21 2.28 2.48
N LEU A 20 6.32 1.61 3.23
CA LEU A 20 5.51 0.52 2.70
C LEU A 20 4.62 1.02 1.55
N MET A 21 3.92 2.13 1.72
CA MET A 21 3.03 2.69 0.70
C MET A 21 3.80 3.08 -0.57
N GLU A 22 4.97 3.72 -0.45
CA GLU A 22 5.85 4.02 -1.59
C GLU A 22 6.37 2.75 -2.27
N PHE A 23 6.74 1.73 -1.50
CA PHE A 23 7.12 0.43 -2.04
C PHE A 23 5.98 -0.23 -2.83
N LEU A 24 4.75 -0.19 -2.30
CA LEU A 24 3.56 -0.71 -2.97
C LEU A 24 3.27 0.06 -4.26
N ARG A 25 3.41 1.39 -4.24
CA ARG A 25 3.26 2.26 -5.41
C ARG A 25 4.31 2.01 -6.50
N ALA A 26 5.55 1.71 -6.12
CA ALA A 26 6.60 1.36 -7.07
C ALA A 26 6.37 -0.04 -7.70
N LYS A 27 5.74 -0.96 -6.96
CA LYS A 27 5.53 -2.35 -7.37
C LYS A 27 4.21 -2.57 -8.12
N PHE A 28 3.16 -1.85 -7.77
CA PHE A 28 1.80 -1.99 -8.29
C PHE A 28 1.28 -0.62 -8.75
N PRO A 29 0.28 -0.54 -9.65
CA PRO A 29 -0.32 0.73 -10.06
C PRO A 29 -1.23 1.31 -8.96
N VAL A 30 -0.63 1.70 -7.83
CA VAL A 30 -1.30 2.33 -6.70
C VAL A 30 -1.26 3.84 -6.90
N PHE A 31 -2.41 4.47 -7.06
CA PHE A 31 -2.56 5.92 -7.18
C PHE A 31 -3.83 6.36 -6.46
N HIS A 32 -3.96 7.65 -6.19
CA HIS A 32 -5.17 8.16 -5.54
C HIS A 32 -6.43 7.76 -6.31
N ASN A 33 -7.45 7.25 -5.59
CA ASN A 33 -8.69 6.66 -6.11
C ASN A 33 -8.56 5.35 -6.91
N SER A 34 -7.39 4.72 -6.98
CA SER A 34 -7.27 3.40 -7.60
C SER A 34 -7.85 2.30 -6.70
N ASN A 35 -8.28 1.20 -7.32
CA ASN A 35 -8.66 -0.01 -6.60
C ASN A 35 -7.39 -0.77 -6.21
N PHE A 36 -7.34 -1.22 -4.96
CA PHE A 36 -6.26 -2.03 -4.43
C PHE A 36 -6.82 -3.31 -3.81
N PHE A 37 -6.25 -4.46 -4.18
CA PHE A 37 -6.77 -5.76 -3.78
C PHE A 37 -5.95 -6.38 -2.65
N PHE A 38 -6.60 -7.21 -1.84
CA PHE A 38 -5.95 -7.91 -0.73
C PHE A 38 -4.74 -8.76 -1.14
N ARG A 39 -4.81 -9.41 -2.31
CA ARG A 39 -3.68 -10.17 -2.86
C ARG A 39 -2.48 -9.29 -3.16
N ASP A 40 -2.69 -8.09 -3.69
CA ASP A 40 -1.60 -7.15 -3.98
C ASP A 40 -0.94 -6.69 -2.68
N LEU A 41 -1.74 -6.43 -1.64
CA LEU A 41 -1.21 -6.13 -0.30
C LEU A 41 -0.40 -7.30 0.27
N GLN A 42 -0.94 -8.51 0.20
CA GLN A 42 -0.29 -9.72 0.71
C GLN A 42 1.07 -9.96 0.03
N PHE A 43 1.10 -9.95 -1.31
CA PHE A 43 2.34 -10.12 -2.07
C PHE A 43 3.28 -8.93 -1.90
N GLY A 44 2.75 -7.73 -1.73
CA GLY A 44 3.50 -6.52 -1.42
C GLY A 44 4.25 -6.64 -0.09
N ILE A 45 3.56 -6.98 0.99
CA ILE A 45 4.15 -7.20 2.32
C ILE A 45 5.18 -8.32 2.28
N LYS A 46 4.85 -9.45 1.62
CA LYS A 46 5.81 -10.55 1.45
C LYS A 46 7.09 -10.07 0.77
N SER A 47 6.98 -9.37 -0.36
CA SER A 47 8.15 -8.83 -1.06
C SER A 47 8.88 -7.72 -0.32
N PHE A 48 8.19 -6.91 0.47
CA PHE A 48 8.81 -5.90 1.31
C PHE A 48 9.77 -6.52 2.33
N PHE A 49 9.34 -7.61 2.99
CA PHE A 49 10.18 -8.34 3.92
C PHE A 49 11.25 -9.20 3.24
N GLU A 50 10.99 -9.75 2.04
CA GLU A 50 12.01 -10.44 1.24
C GLU A 50 13.20 -9.50 0.93
N LYS A 51 12.94 -8.19 0.70
CA LYS A 51 14.01 -7.19 0.52
C LYS A 51 14.82 -6.92 1.78
N LYS A 52 14.26 -7.23 2.95
CA LYS A 52 14.93 -7.20 4.27
C LYS A 52 15.51 -8.56 4.66
N GLU A 53 15.60 -9.51 3.71
CA GLU A 53 16.05 -10.89 3.91
C GLU A 53 15.18 -11.72 4.88
N ILE A 54 13.95 -11.26 5.15
CA ILE A 54 12.97 -11.95 5.99
C ILE A 54 11.98 -12.69 5.09
N ASN A 55 12.02 -14.03 5.15
CA ASN A 55 11.12 -14.87 4.37
C ASN A 55 9.85 -15.18 5.15
N LEU A 56 8.72 -14.64 4.68
CA LEU A 56 7.41 -14.93 5.25
C LEU A 56 6.74 -16.10 4.53
N SER A 57 6.12 -16.99 5.30
CA SER A 57 5.19 -17.99 4.77
C SER A 57 3.91 -17.34 4.24
N TYR A 58 3.15 -18.11 3.45
CA TYR A 58 1.87 -17.66 2.93
C TYR A 58 0.93 -17.21 4.07
N SER A 59 0.81 -18.02 5.12
CA SER A 59 -0.04 -17.73 6.29
C SER A 59 0.40 -16.46 7.04
N GLU A 60 1.71 -16.26 7.23
CA GLU A 60 2.22 -15.07 7.92
C GLU A 60 1.94 -13.80 7.10
N SER A 61 2.19 -13.84 5.79
CA SER A 61 1.89 -12.71 4.90
C SER A 61 0.40 -12.39 4.83
N GLU A 62 -0.47 -13.41 4.87
CA GLU A 62 -1.92 -13.23 4.89
C GLU A 62 -2.39 -12.58 6.20
N GLU A 63 -1.89 -13.07 7.34
CA GLU A 63 -2.21 -12.51 8.65
C GLU A 63 -1.78 -11.04 8.75
N LEU A 64 -0.54 -10.73 8.35
CA LEU A 64 -0.03 -9.36 8.32
C LEU A 64 -0.83 -8.46 7.39
N ALA A 65 -1.21 -8.95 6.20
CA ALA A 65 -2.02 -8.18 5.26
C ALA A 65 -3.38 -7.81 5.85
N ARG A 66 -4.02 -8.69 6.61
CA ARG A 66 -5.29 -8.36 7.29
C ARG A 66 -5.09 -7.27 8.34
N LEU A 67 -4.07 -7.42 9.20
CA LEU A 67 -3.77 -6.45 10.25
C LEU A 67 -3.44 -5.06 9.67
N VAL A 68 -2.64 -5.02 8.60
CA VAL A 68 -2.27 -3.76 7.91
C VAL A 68 -3.46 -3.17 7.17
N ALA A 69 -4.29 -3.98 6.51
CA ALA A 69 -5.49 -3.48 5.85
C ALA A 69 -6.46 -2.84 6.86
N ASP A 70 -6.62 -3.43 8.05
CA ASP A 70 -7.44 -2.86 9.11
C ASP A 70 -6.84 -1.57 9.67
N TYR A 71 -5.51 -1.50 9.79
CA TYR A 71 -4.80 -0.27 10.17
C TYR A 71 -5.02 0.85 9.14
N LEU A 72 -4.76 0.58 7.86
CA LEU A 72 -4.94 1.53 6.76
C LEU A 72 -6.38 2.02 6.60
N GLN A 73 -7.37 1.17 6.94
CA GLN A 73 -8.78 1.58 6.99
C GLN A 73 -9.07 2.54 8.13
N LYS A 74 -8.52 2.29 9.33
CA LYS A 74 -8.69 3.17 10.50
C LYS A 74 -8.05 4.54 10.26
N GLU A 75 -6.91 4.58 9.59
CA GLU A 75 -6.23 5.82 9.19
C GLU A 75 -6.93 6.54 8.02
N GLY A 76 -7.98 5.95 7.42
CA GLY A 76 -8.71 6.55 6.31
C GLY A 76 -7.98 6.50 4.95
N ILE A 77 -6.87 5.76 4.87
CA ILE A 77 -6.07 5.55 3.66
C ILE A 77 -6.76 4.53 2.74
N PHE A 78 -7.37 3.49 3.31
CA PHE A 78 -8.15 2.50 2.58
C PHE A 78 -9.64 2.69 2.83
N ILE A 79 -10.38 2.98 1.77
CA ILE A 79 -11.85 3.05 1.83
C ILE A 79 -12.40 1.72 1.30
N PRO A 80 -13.10 0.92 2.12
CA PRO A 80 -13.58 -0.39 1.70
C PRO A 80 -14.54 -0.27 0.52
N THR A 81 -14.27 -1.05 -0.54
CA THR A 81 -15.16 -1.18 -1.72
C THR A 81 -15.80 -2.56 -1.80
N SER A 82 -15.11 -3.60 -1.32
CA SER A 82 -15.64 -4.96 -1.19
C SER A 82 -15.00 -5.67 0.01
N LYS A 83 -15.31 -6.97 0.18
CA LYS A 83 -14.72 -7.82 1.23
C LYS A 83 -13.19 -8.01 1.09
N GLN A 84 -12.61 -7.78 -0.10
CA GLN A 84 -11.18 -8.02 -0.37
C GLN A 84 -10.54 -6.88 -1.19
N SER A 85 -11.18 -5.72 -1.25
CA SER A 85 -10.68 -4.59 -2.03
C SER A 85 -11.02 -3.26 -1.37
N TRP A 86 -10.14 -2.29 -1.61
CA TRP A 86 -10.25 -0.94 -1.11
C TRP A 86 -9.97 0.05 -2.24
N ARG A 87 -10.54 1.25 -2.11
CA ARG A 87 -10.11 2.42 -2.86
C ARG A 87 -9.04 3.12 -2.06
N VAL A 88 -7.91 3.43 -2.69
CA VAL A 88 -6.82 4.16 -2.05
C VAL A 88 -7.18 5.64 -1.96
N ASN A 89 -7.20 6.16 -0.74
CA ASN A 89 -7.48 7.54 -0.40
C ASN A 89 -6.21 8.19 0.18
N TYR A 90 -5.20 8.33 -0.68
CA TYR A 90 -3.92 8.93 -0.29
C TYR A 90 -3.59 10.09 -1.24
N PRO A 91 -3.92 11.34 -0.87
CA PRO A 91 -3.73 12.51 -1.74
C PRO A 91 -2.27 12.75 -2.16
N GLU A 92 -1.30 12.31 -1.37
CA GLU A 92 0.13 12.39 -1.75
C GLU A 92 0.47 11.50 -2.97
N PHE A 93 -0.40 10.53 -3.30
CA PHE A 93 -0.29 9.71 -4.51
C PHE A 93 -1.08 10.29 -5.70
N GLU A 94 -1.52 11.55 -5.61
CA GLU A 94 -1.98 12.28 -6.79
C GLU A 94 -0.84 12.37 -7.81
N THR A 95 -1.00 11.65 -8.93
CA THR A 95 -0.16 11.85 -10.11
C THR A 95 -0.53 13.22 -10.66
N ALA A 96 0.37 14.20 -10.47
CA ALA A 96 0.35 15.59 -10.96
C ALA A 96 -0.95 16.08 -11.63
N LYS A 97 -1.48 17.20 -11.12
CA LYS A 97 -2.57 17.99 -11.74
C LYS A 97 -2.49 17.91 -13.27
N PRO A 98 -3.58 17.58 -13.99
CA PRO A 98 -3.56 17.63 -15.44
C PRO A 98 -3.10 19.03 -15.84
N GLY A 99 -1.85 19.12 -16.31
CA GLY A 99 -1.34 20.33 -16.93
C GLY A 99 -2.18 20.53 -18.16
N ASP A 100 -2.90 21.64 -18.24
CA ASP A 100 -3.68 21.98 -19.41
C ASP A 100 -2.72 21.99 -20.63
N PRO A 101 -2.89 21.09 -21.61
CA PRO A 101 -2.03 21.06 -22.79
C PRO A 101 -2.14 22.34 -23.64
N PHE A 102 -3.07 23.24 -23.33
CA PHE A 102 -3.30 24.52 -24.00
C PHE A 102 -2.83 25.75 -23.21
N SER A 103 -2.12 25.59 -22.09
CA SER A 103 -1.63 26.75 -21.30
C SER A 103 -0.57 27.61 -22.02
N TYR A 104 -0.16 27.24 -23.24
CA TYR A 104 0.62 28.10 -24.13
C TYR A 104 -0.30 28.79 -25.15
N SER A 105 -1.08 29.78 -24.71
CA SER A 105 -1.58 30.76 -25.67
C SER A 105 -1.82 32.14 -25.04
N TYR A 106 -1.27 33.15 -25.73
CA TYR A 106 -1.38 34.60 -25.53
C TYR A 106 -0.57 35.23 -24.39
N GLN A 107 0.73 35.37 -24.61
CA GLN A 107 1.35 36.68 -24.35
C GLN A 107 0.84 37.63 -25.45
N SER A 108 0.08 38.64 -25.03
CA SER A 108 -0.39 39.74 -25.88
C SER A 108 0.70 40.79 -26.05
#